data_AF-A0A496ZSV0-F1
#
_entry.id   AF-A0A496ZSV0-F1
#
_cell.length_a   1.000
_cell.length_b   1.000
_cell.length_c   1.000
_cell.angle_alpha   90.00
_cell.angle_beta   90.00
_cell.angle_gamma   90.00
#
_symmetry.space_group_name_H-M   'P 1'
#
loop_
_entity.id
_entity.type
_entity.pdbx_description
1 polymer ?
#
loop_
_entity_poly.entity_id
_entity_poly.type
_entity_poly.pdbx_seq_one_letter_code
_entity_poly.pdbx_strand_id
1 'polypeptide(L)'
;MNTKLTLSLDQKIIEEIKSYAKKHQVSLSKMVENYFNFVVQKTELEVTTSALVNELTGIINLPKDFNEKEEYNNYLSEKYR
;
A
#
# COMPACT_ATOMS: atom_id res chain seq x y z
N MET A 1 3.78 -24.41 10.24
CA MET A 1 4.31 -25.56 9.47
C MET A 1 4.63 -25.03 8.08
N ASN A 2 5.83 -25.27 7.55
CA ASN A 2 6.25 -24.68 6.27
C ASN A 2 6.08 -25.71 5.15
N THR A 3 5.39 -25.33 4.08
CA THR A 3 5.19 -26.16 2.88
C THR A 3 5.90 -25.55 1.68
N LYS A 4 6.24 -26.37 0.69
CA LYS A 4 6.89 -25.91 -0.54
C LYS A 4 5.82 -25.70 -1.62
N LEU A 5 5.84 -24.53 -2.24
CA LEU A 5 5.03 -24.20 -3.41
C LEU A 5 5.93 -24.14 -4.64
N THR A 6 5.62 -24.91 -5.67
CA THR A 6 6.33 -24.90 -6.96
C THR A 6 5.47 -24.19 -7.99
N LEU A 7 6.02 -23.17 -8.65
CA LEU A 7 5.34 -22.35 -9.65
C LEU A 7 6.02 -22.51 -11.02
N SER A 8 5.23 -22.68 -12.07
CA SER A 8 5.70 -22.63 -13.45
C SER A 8 5.56 -21.20 -13.98
N LEU A 9 6.67 -20.61 -14.42
CA LEU A 9 6.77 -19.22 -14.88
C LEU A 9 7.64 -19.16 -16.12
N ASP A 10 7.53 -18.08 -16.89
CA ASP A 10 8.42 -17.83 -18.02
C ASP A 10 9.89 -17.72 -17.55
N GLN A 11 10.80 -18.35 -18.30
CA GLN A 11 12.22 -18.38 -17.96
C GLN A 11 12.84 -16.98 -17.89
N LYS A 12 12.45 -16.05 -18.77
CA LYS A 12 12.97 -14.66 -18.74
C LYS A 12 12.59 -13.96 -17.45
N ILE A 13 11.33 -14.15 -17.02
CA ILE A 13 10.83 -13.60 -15.76
C ILE A 13 11.62 -14.16 -14.58
N ILE A 14 11.90 -15.48 -14.57
CA ILE A 14 12.70 -16.10 -13.50
C ILE A 14 14.09 -15.46 -13.40
N GLU A 15 14.75 -15.21 -14.52
CA GLU A 15 16.09 -14.59 -14.54
C GLU A 15 16.07 -13.12 -14.08
N GLU A 16 15.08 -12.34 -14.52
CA GLU A 16 14.90 -10.95 -14.06
C GLU A 16 14.67 -10.88 -12.55
N ILE A 17 13.80 -11.73 -12.01
CA ILE A 17 13.50 -11.75 -10.57
C ILE A 17 14.73 -12.19 -9.76
N LYS A 18 15.50 -13.19 -10.23
CA LYS A 18 16.75 -13.59 -9.56
C LYS A 18 17.76 -12.44 -9.50
N SER A 19 17.90 -11.71 -10.60
CA SER A 19 18.79 -10.54 -10.67
C SER A 19 18.37 -9.45 -9.68
N TYR A 20 17.07 -9.14 -9.66
CA TYR A 20 16.49 -8.19 -8.70
C TYR A 20 16.73 -8.63 -7.24
N ALA A 21 16.39 -9.86 -6.91
CA ALA A 21 16.53 -10.42 -5.57
C ALA A 21 17.99 -10.35 -5.07
N LYS A 22 18.95 -10.69 -5.94
CA LYS A 22 20.38 -10.57 -5.64
C LYS A 22 20.80 -9.12 -5.39
N LYS A 23 20.36 -8.18 -6.25
CA LYS A 23 20.64 -6.74 -6.10
C LYS A 23 20.12 -6.18 -4.78
N HIS A 24 18.94 -6.64 -4.36
CA HIS A 24 18.27 -6.17 -3.14
C HIS A 24 18.58 -7.02 -1.90
N GLN A 25 19.46 -8.01 -1.99
CA GLN A 25 19.85 -8.93 -0.90
C GLN A 25 18.65 -9.59 -0.22
N VAL A 26 17.62 -9.93 -0.99
CA VAL A 26 16.38 -10.58 -0.53
C VAL A 26 16.24 -11.92 -1.24
N SER A 27 15.69 -12.93 -0.56
CA SER A 27 15.42 -14.22 -1.19
C SER A 27 14.10 -14.19 -1.99
N LEU A 28 14.06 -14.94 -3.11
CA LEU A 28 12.84 -15.08 -3.92
C LEU A 28 11.66 -15.59 -3.08
N SER A 29 11.90 -16.61 -2.25
CA SER A 29 10.87 -17.17 -1.38
C SER A 29 10.30 -16.11 -0.44
N LYS A 30 11.14 -15.24 0.13
CA LYS A 30 10.67 -14.17 1.01
C LYS A 30 9.87 -13.11 0.26
N MET A 31 10.31 -12.76 -0.95
CA MET A 31 9.63 -11.78 -1.79
C MET A 31 8.21 -12.26 -2.17
N VAL A 32 8.08 -13.52 -2.56
CA VAL A 32 6.81 -14.14 -2.94
C VAL A 32 5.91 -14.37 -1.72
N GLU A 33 6.46 -14.83 -0.60
CA GLU A 33 5.71 -14.98 0.67
C GLU A 33 5.13 -13.64 1.13
N ASN A 34 5.92 -12.56 1.09
CA ASN A 34 5.44 -11.23 1.44
C ASN A 34 4.32 -10.75 0.50
N TYR A 35 4.44 -11.01 -0.80
CA TYR A 35 3.40 -10.66 -1.77
C TYR A 35 2.10 -11.43 -1.51
N PHE A 36 2.18 -12.75 -1.30
CA PHE A 36 1.00 -13.55 -0.99
C PHE A 36 0.35 -13.14 0.34
N ASN A 37 1.15 -12.84 1.38
CA ASN A 37 0.63 -12.29 2.62
C ASN A 37 -0.11 -10.97 2.39
N PHE A 38 0.43 -10.07 1.57
CA PHE A 38 -0.25 -8.82 1.22
C PHE A 38 -1.57 -9.07 0.48
N VAL A 39 -1.59 -9.96 -0.51
CA VAL A 39 -2.80 -10.28 -1.29
C VAL A 39 -3.89 -10.90 -0.42
N VAL A 40 -3.52 -11.85 0.44
CA VAL A 40 -4.47 -12.53 1.33
C VAL A 40 -4.96 -11.57 2.42
N GLN A 41 -4.08 -10.77 3.04
CA GLN A 41 -4.49 -9.77 4.04
C GLN A 41 -5.44 -8.71 3.44
N LYS A 42 -5.21 -8.25 2.20
CA LYS A 42 -6.11 -7.30 1.54
C LYS A 42 -7.53 -7.85 1.34
N THR A 43 -7.70 -9.17 1.36
CA THR A 43 -9.00 -9.83 1.23
C THR A 43 -9.72 -9.96 2.58
N GLU A 44 -8.98 -9.98 3.70
CA GLU A 44 -9.54 -9.97 5.06
C GLU A 44 -9.81 -8.55 5.60
N LEU A 45 -9.11 -7.54 5.07
CA LEU A 45 -9.34 -6.15 5.41
C LEU A 45 -10.51 -5.60 4.60
N GLU A 46 -11.73 -5.88 5.06
CA GLU A 46 -12.79 -4.87 4.97
C GLU A 46 -12.26 -3.58 5.61
N VAL A 47 -11.79 -2.66 4.77
CA VAL A 47 -11.54 -1.24 5.04
C VAL A 47 -10.99 -0.93 6.45
N THR A 48 -9.89 -1.56 6.86
CA THR A 48 -9.13 -1.03 7.99
C THR A 48 -8.15 -0.01 7.43
N THR A 49 -8.51 1.26 7.57
CA THR A 49 -7.55 2.37 7.49
C THR A 49 -6.31 2.05 8.32
N SER A 50 -5.12 2.28 7.77
CA SER A 50 -3.83 2.02 8.45
C SER A 50 -3.81 2.66 9.85
N ALA A 51 -3.08 2.08 10.82
CA ALA A 51 -2.95 2.61 12.18
C ALA A 51 -2.58 4.11 12.19
N LEU A 52 -1.66 4.52 11.31
CA LEU A 52 -1.29 5.92 11.11
C LEU A 52 -2.47 6.77 10.61
N VAL A 53 -3.28 6.24 9.69
CA VAL A 53 -4.45 6.94 9.17
C VAL A 53 -5.50 7.09 10.28
N ASN A 54 -5.71 6.08 11.12
CA ASN A 54 -6.61 6.19 12.27
C ASN A 54 -6.12 7.19 13.31
N GLU A 55 -4.82 7.26 13.57
CA GLU A 55 -4.25 8.28 14.47
C GLU A 55 -4.45 9.69 13.91
N LEU A 56 -4.37 9.87 12.58
CA LEU A 56 -4.60 11.16 11.92
C LEU A 56 -6.09 11.50 11.79
N THR A 57 -6.96 10.50 11.67
CA THR A 57 -8.41 10.67 11.47
C THR A 57 -9.08 10.90 12.83
N GLY A 58 -9.50 12.13 13.09
CA GLY A 58 -10.13 12.52 14.37
C GLY A 58 -9.36 13.59 15.15
N ILE A 59 -8.15 13.95 14.70
CA ILE A 59 -7.44 15.15 15.19
C ILE A 59 -8.13 16.42 14.69
N ILE A 60 -8.70 16.36 13.49
CA ILE A 60 -9.36 17.49 12.84
C ILE A 60 -10.87 17.42 13.12
N ASN A 61 -11.37 18.32 13.95
CA ASN A 61 -12.79 18.54 14.13
C ASN A 61 -13.30 19.51 13.06
N LEU A 62 -14.08 19.00 12.10
CA LEU A 62 -14.74 19.84 11.10
C LEU A 62 -16.14 20.25 11.57
N PRO A 63 -16.57 21.50 11.30
CA PRO A 63 -17.96 21.91 11.47
C PRO A 63 -18.93 21.01 10.69
N LYS A 64 -20.16 20.85 11.16
CA LYS A 64 -21.18 20.03 10.48
C LYS A 64 -21.54 20.53 9.08
N ASP A 65 -21.34 21.82 8.87
CA ASP A 65 -21.59 22.59 7.65
C ASP A 65 -20.32 22.82 6.82
N PHE A 66 -19.22 22.13 7.15
CA PHE A 66 -17.96 22.29 6.44
C PHE A 66 -18.09 21.87 4.96
N ASN A 67 -17.91 22.84 4.06
CA ASN A 67 -17.91 22.62 2.63
C ASN A 67 -16.47 22.59 2.11
N GLU A 68 -15.90 21.37 2.03
CA GLU A 68 -14.52 21.13 1.57
C GLU A 68 -14.19 21.83 0.26
N LYS A 69 -15.12 21.84 -0.71
CA LYS A 69 -14.89 22.42 -2.03
C LYS A 69 -14.76 23.93 -1.97
N GLU A 70 -15.58 24.58 -1.15
CA GLU A 70 -15.59 26.04 -1.01
C GLU A 70 -14.32 26.53 -0.31
N GLU A 71 -13.96 25.89 0.80
CA GLU A 71 -12.73 26.16 1.54
C GLU A 71 -11.48 25.96 0.69
N TYR A 72 -11.44 24.89 -0.12
CA TYR A 72 -10.33 24.63 -1.03
C TYR A 72 -10.21 25.71 -2.12
N ASN A 73 -11.33 26.15 -2.69
CA ASN A 73 -11.32 27.24 -3.68
C ASN A 73 -10.89 28.57 -3.07
N ASN A 74 -11.33 28.88 -1.85
CA ASN A 74 -10.93 30.08 -1.12
C ASN A 74 -9.41 30.06 -0.84
N TYR A 75 -8.89 28.94 -0.34
CA TYR A 75 -7.46 28.77 -0.10
C TYR A 75 -6.61 28.97 -1.36
N LEU A 76 -7.01 28.36 -2.49
CA LEU A 76 -6.28 28.55 -3.75
C LEU A 76 -6.34 30.00 -4.23
N SER A 77 -7.50 30.66 -4.07
CA SER A 77 -7.67 32.06 -4.46
C SER A 77 -6.79 32.99 -3.63
N GLU A 78 -6.63 32.74 -2.33
CA GLU A 78 -5.71 33.50 -1.47
C GLU A 78 -4.24 33.20 -1.78
N LYS A 79 -3.91 31.93 -2.01
CA LYS A 79 -2.53 31.48 -2.25
C LYS A 79 -1.91 32.07 -3.53
N TYR A 80 -2.72 32.21 -4.58
CA TYR A 80 -2.28 32.70 -5.89
C TYR A 80 -2.67 34.15 -6.17
N ARG A 81 -3.02 34.90 -5.13
CA ARG A 81 -3.24 36.35 -5.20
C ARG A 81 -1.91 37.10 -5.16
#